data_AF-A0A6L9Z6E7-F1
#
_entry.id   AF-A0A6L9Z6E7-F1
#
_cell.length_a   1.000
_cell.length_b   1.000
_cell.length_c   1.000
_cell.angle_alpha   90.00
_cell.angle_beta   90.00
_cell.angle_gamma   90.00
#
_symmetry.space_group_name_H-M   'P 1'
#
loop_
_entity.id
_entity.type
_entity.pdbx_description
1 polymer ?
#
loop_
_entity_poly.entity_id
_entity_poly.type
_entity_poly.pdbx_seq_one_letter_code
_entity_poly.pdbx_strand_id
1 'polypeptide(L)'
;MTNIQQLTTNKQNGFDAEKPPKQELIDSCVHCGFCLSTCPSYRVLGKEMDSPRGRIYLMNAISQGEAPLAEGSTQHFDSCLGCLACVTTCPSGVQYDKLISATRHQVQRNQPRSFPDWMFRQLIFSLFPYPGRLRSLLFPLYLYQTLGVQKLVRSTNWLKLLSPRLAAMESMLPKVTLESFRDNLPDVIPPVGKKRYRVGVILGCVQRLFFSPVNEATVRVLTANGCEVVIPKTQGCCAALPEHQGQTEQAQALARQMIDSFEGTEVDAIIINAAGCGHTLKEYGHILEDDPEYAQKAQEFAGKVRDAQEFLASAGLTATLSPLRDEPLTIVYQDACHLLHGQKISVQPRQLLRQIPGVTLREPIDAALCCGSAGVYNMLQPEVADELGQQKVNNLLNTGA
;
A
#
# COMPACT_ATOMS: atom_id res chain seq x y z
N MET A 1 -5.61 36.17 -21.53
CA MET A 1 -6.70 36.39 -20.55
C MET A 1 -8.03 35.87 -21.11
N THR A 2 -8.06 34.61 -21.54
CA THR A 2 -9.24 34.03 -22.22
C THR A 2 -9.32 32.53 -21.93
N ASN A 3 -9.20 32.14 -20.65
CA ASN A 3 -9.43 30.74 -20.23
C ASN A 3 -9.77 30.56 -18.74
N ILE A 4 -10.11 31.63 -18.01
CA ILE A 4 -10.51 31.53 -16.58
C ILE A 4 -12.04 31.52 -16.42
N GLN A 5 -12.80 31.92 -17.45
CA GLN A 5 -14.27 31.98 -17.40
C GLN A 5 -15.00 30.69 -17.80
N GLN A 6 -14.29 29.63 -18.20
CA GLN A 6 -14.90 28.33 -18.52
C GLN A 6 -14.87 27.33 -17.35
N LEU A 7 -14.30 27.70 -16.19
CA LEU A 7 -14.28 26.86 -14.99
C LEU A 7 -15.47 27.10 -14.04
N THR A 8 -16.47 27.88 -14.46
CA THR A 8 -17.64 28.24 -13.62
C THR A 8 -18.97 27.78 -14.22
N THR A 9 -19.03 26.58 -14.78
CA THR A 9 -20.29 25.97 -15.23
C THR A 9 -20.37 24.51 -14.78
N ASN A 10 -21.37 24.24 -13.93
CA ASN A 10 -21.69 23.00 -13.19
C ASN A 10 -20.81 22.66 -11.98
N LYS A 11 -21.10 23.30 -10.83
CA LYS A 11 -20.99 22.59 -9.55
C LYS A 11 -21.97 21.42 -9.61
N GLN A 12 -21.51 20.25 -10.02
CA GLN A 12 -22.27 19.04 -9.80
C GLN A 12 -22.43 18.89 -8.29
N ASN A 13 -23.67 18.82 -7.81
CA ASN A 13 -23.93 18.54 -6.41
C ASN A 13 -23.49 17.11 -6.06
N GLY A 14 -23.53 16.16 -6.99
CA GLY A 14 -23.17 14.76 -6.75
C GLY A 14 -21.80 14.33 -7.31
N PHE A 15 -21.66 13.02 -7.50
CA PHE A 15 -20.58 12.45 -8.31
C PHE A 15 -20.76 12.79 -9.79
N ASP A 16 -19.65 12.86 -10.53
CA ASP A 16 -19.70 13.01 -11.99
C ASP A 16 -20.04 11.68 -12.69
N ALA A 17 -20.24 11.76 -14.01
CA ALA A 17 -20.60 10.59 -14.81
C ALA A 17 -19.41 9.63 -15.09
N GLU A 18 -18.17 10.06 -14.84
CA GLU A 18 -16.97 9.31 -15.15
C GLU A 18 -16.62 8.36 -14.00
N LYS A 19 -17.18 7.14 -14.08
CA LYS A 19 -17.02 6.06 -13.09
C LYS A 19 -17.41 6.46 -11.65
N PRO A 20 -18.67 6.87 -11.40
CA PRO A 20 -19.15 7.01 -10.04
C PRO A 20 -19.17 5.65 -9.31
N PRO A 21 -19.15 5.63 -7.97
CA PRO A 21 -19.34 4.39 -7.21
C PRO A 21 -20.68 3.75 -7.60
N LYS A 22 -20.65 2.46 -7.97
CA LYS A 22 -21.83 1.76 -8.51
C LYS A 22 -22.92 1.63 -7.45
N GLN A 23 -24.13 2.05 -7.81
CA GLN A 23 -25.29 2.02 -6.90
C GLN A 23 -25.61 0.60 -6.39
N GLU A 24 -25.49 -0.42 -7.23
CA GLU A 24 -25.69 -1.83 -6.84
C GLU A 24 -24.80 -2.27 -5.66
N LEU A 25 -23.58 -1.72 -5.57
CA LEU A 25 -22.64 -2.02 -4.50
C LEU A 25 -22.96 -1.20 -3.24
N ILE A 26 -23.48 0.01 -3.39
CA ILE A 26 -23.96 0.85 -2.29
C ILE A 26 -25.16 0.18 -1.61
N ASP A 27 -26.14 -0.25 -2.41
CA ASP A 27 -27.41 -0.84 -1.95
C ASP A 27 -27.23 -2.20 -1.26
N SER A 28 -26.07 -2.84 -1.45
CA SER A 28 -25.70 -4.07 -0.74
C SER A 28 -25.50 -3.85 0.77
N CYS A 29 -25.33 -2.60 1.22
CA CYS A 29 -25.16 -2.27 2.63
C CYS A 29 -26.49 -2.17 3.36
N VAL A 30 -26.74 -3.11 4.28
CA VAL A 30 -27.94 -3.11 5.15
C VAL A 30 -27.78 -2.31 6.45
N HIS A 31 -26.71 -1.52 6.58
CA HIS A 31 -26.41 -0.69 7.76
C HIS A 31 -26.38 -1.42 9.12
N CYS A 32 -26.03 -2.72 9.14
CA CYS A 32 -26.00 -3.54 10.36
C CYS A 32 -24.93 -3.16 11.40
N GLY A 33 -23.84 -2.50 10.99
CA GLY A 33 -22.80 -2.00 11.92
C GLY A 33 -21.65 -2.96 12.26
N PHE A 34 -21.59 -4.17 11.69
CA PHE A 34 -20.43 -5.08 11.90
C PHE A 34 -19.09 -4.47 11.51
N CYS A 35 -19.07 -3.54 10.56
CA CYS A 35 -17.87 -2.84 10.14
C CYS A 35 -17.32 -1.84 11.17
N LEU A 36 -18.09 -1.46 12.20
CA LEU A 36 -17.71 -0.42 13.16
C LEU A 36 -16.52 -0.87 14.01
N SER A 37 -16.61 -2.03 14.65
CA SER A 37 -15.58 -2.54 15.57
C SER A 37 -14.25 -2.88 14.88
N THR A 38 -14.26 -3.16 13.57
CA THR A 38 -13.04 -3.45 12.80
C THR A 38 -12.44 -2.20 12.15
N CYS A 39 -13.20 -1.12 11.99
CA CYS A 39 -12.72 0.05 11.25
C CYS A 39 -11.74 0.87 12.09
N PRO A 40 -10.46 1.01 11.67
CA PRO A 40 -9.45 1.72 12.46
C PRO A 40 -9.76 3.21 12.61
N SER A 41 -10.22 3.90 11.56
CA SER A 41 -10.53 5.33 11.67
C SER A 41 -11.74 5.62 12.57
N TYR A 42 -12.80 4.81 12.51
CA TYR A 42 -13.92 4.91 13.45
C TYR A 42 -13.50 4.70 14.90
N ARG A 43 -12.64 3.71 15.18
CA ARG A 43 -12.18 3.42 16.55
C ARG A 43 -11.44 4.57 17.19
N VAL A 44 -10.67 5.32 16.40
CA VAL A 44 -9.92 6.49 16.88
C VAL A 44 -10.79 7.75 16.89
N LEU A 45 -11.54 8.00 15.81
CA LEU A 45 -12.29 9.26 15.64
C LEU A 45 -13.64 9.26 16.35
N GLY A 46 -14.23 8.10 16.63
CA GLY A 46 -15.55 7.96 17.28
C GLY A 46 -16.75 8.44 16.46
N LYS A 47 -16.53 8.95 15.24
CA LYS A 47 -17.57 9.49 14.36
C LYS A 47 -18.03 8.43 13.37
N GLU A 48 -19.32 8.11 13.36
CA GLU A 48 -19.85 7.04 12.50
C GLU A 48 -19.62 7.30 11.00
N MET A 49 -19.62 8.57 10.58
CA MET A 49 -19.31 8.96 9.20
C MET A 49 -17.88 8.59 8.77
N ASP A 50 -16.98 8.38 9.74
CA ASP A 50 -15.62 7.87 9.54
C ASP A 50 -15.55 6.33 9.64
N SER A 51 -16.68 5.65 9.57
CA SER A 51 -16.80 4.20 9.40
C SER A 51 -17.17 3.81 7.96
N PRO A 52 -17.03 2.53 7.57
CA PRO A 52 -17.41 2.07 6.23
C PRO A 52 -18.91 2.27 5.97
N ARG A 53 -19.79 1.92 6.92
CA ARG A 53 -21.25 2.13 6.75
C ARG A 53 -21.63 3.60 6.64
N GLY A 54 -20.99 4.47 7.43
CA GLY A 54 -21.24 5.91 7.36
C GLY A 54 -20.75 6.53 6.05
N ARG A 55 -19.62 6.06 5.53
CA ARG A 55 -19.14 6.45 4.20
C ARG A 55 -20.04 5.95 3.08
N ILE A 56 -20.56 4.72 3.17
CA ILE A 56 -21.53 4.21 2.19
C ILE A 56 -22.82 5.03 2.24
N TYR A 57 -23.29 5.40 3.44
CA TYR A 57 -24.43 6.32 3.60
C TYR A 57 -24.17 7.66 2.88
N LEU A 58 -22.98 8.25 3.06
CA LEU A 58 -22.57 9.45 2.32
C LEU A 58 -22.52 9.24 0.81
N MET A 59 -21.93 8.13 0.36
CA MET A 59 -21.88 7.79 -1.07
C MET A 59 -23.29 7.73 -1.66
N ASN A 60 -24.24 7.11 -0.95
CA ASN A 60 -25.63 7.05 -1.39
C ASN A 60 -26.25 8.44 -1.47
N ALA A 61 -26.16 9.24 -0.40
CA ALA A 61 -26.73 10.58 -0.37
C ALA A 61 -26.14 11.50 -1.48
N ILE A 62 -24.85 11.37 -1.77
CA ILE A 62 -24.18 12.10 -2.86
C ILE A 62 -24.64 11.59 -4.23
N SER A 63 -24.78 10.28 -4.40
CA SER A 63 -25.28 9.64 -5.63
C SER A 63 -26.71 10.09 -5.97
N GLN A 64 -27.57 10.23 -4.95
CA GLN A 64 -28.97 10.67 -5.09
C GLN A 64 -29.13 12.20 -5.17
N GLY A 65 -28.04 12.98 -5.03
CA GLY A 65 -28.08 14.44 -4.99
C GLY A 65 -28.67 15.04 -3.71
N GLU A 66 -28.86 14.23 -2.67
CA GLU A 66 -29.35 14.64 -1.34
C GLU A 66 -28.26 15.32 -0.50
N ALA A 67 -26.99 15.03 -0.79
CA ALA A 67 -25.84 15.68 -0.17
C ALA A 67 -24.83 16.13 -1.22
N PRO A 68 -24.19 17.30 -1.04
CA PRO A 68 -23.16 17.73 -1.96
C PRO A 68 -21.86 16.94 -1.76
N LEU A 69 -21.14 16.63 -2.84
CA LEU A 69 -19.70 16.36 -2.72
C LEU A 69 -19.04 17.69 -2.35
N ALA A 70 -18.67 17.85 -1.08
CA ALA A 70 -18.12 19.06 -0.50
C ALA A 70 -16.95 18.73 0.45
N GLU A 71 -16.28 19.75 0.99
CA GLU A 71 -15.17 19.57 1.91
C GLU A 71 -15.53 18.68 3.11
N GLY A 72 -16.69 18.93 3.73
CA GLY A 72 -17.15 18.17 4.90
C GLY A 72 -17.37 16.68 4.63
N SER A 73 -17.96 16.32 3.48
CA SER A 73 -18.14 14.91 3.11
C SER A 73 -16.81 14.28 2.68
N THR A 74 -15.94 15.05 2.04
CA THR A 74 -14.64 14.60 1.52
C THR A 74 -13.68 14.18 2.62
N GLN A 75 -13.67 14.91 3.74
CA GLN A 75 -12.82 14.58 4.90
C GLN A 75 -13.06 13.16 5.41
N HIS A 76 -14.32 12.68 5.35
CA HIS A 76 -14.65 11.30 5.75
C HIS A 76 -14.05 10.26 4.80
N PHE A 77 -13.97 10.53 3.49
CA PHE A 77 -13.32 9.60 2.55
C PHE A 77 -11.79 9.62 2.70
N ASP A 78 -11.20 10.79 2.98
CA ASP A 78 -9.77 10.94 3.24
C ASP A 78 -9.31 10.28 4.55
N SER A 79 -10.18 10.24 5.56
CA SER A 79 -9.89 9.55 6.83
C SER A 79 -9.92 8.02 6.71
N CYS A 80 -10.33 7.47 5.56
CA CYS A 80 -10.25 6.04 5.33
C CYS A 80 -8.79 5.60 5.15
N LEU A 81 -8.33 4.59 5.88
CA LEU A 81 -6.99 4.02 5.66
C LEU A 81 -6.95 3.07 4.45
N GLY A 82 -8.11 2.62 3.95
CA GLY A 82 -8.17 1.63 2.87
C GLY A 82 -7.64 0.25 3.29
N CYS A 83 -7.72 -0.12 4.58
CA CYS A 83 -7.20 -1.40 5.09
C CYS A 83 -8.04 -2.63 4.69
N LEU A 84 -9.26 -2.41 4.20
CA LEU A 84 -10.21 -3.44 3.74
C LEU A 84 -10.70 -4.44 4.79
N ALA A 85 -10.41 -4.23 6.08
CA ALA A 85 -10.94 -5.07 7.16
C ALA A 85 -12.48 -5.15 7.14
N CYS A 86 -13.11 -4.06 6.74
CA CYS A 86 -14.56 -3.97 6.57
C CYS A 86 -15.13 -4.90 5.49
N VAL A 87 -14.38 -5.15 4.41
CA VAL A 87 -14.78 -6.10 3.35
C VAL A 87 -14.80 -7.51 3.91
N THR A 88 -13.77 -7.88 4.69
CA THR A 88 -13.67 -9.22 5.30
C THR A 88 -14.75 -9.46 6.35
N THR A 89 -15.08 -8.46 7.17
CA THR A 89 -16.05 -8.65 8.26
C THR A 89 -17.52 -8.55 7.81
N CYS A 90 -17.80 -8.01 6.61
CA CYS A 90 -19.15 -7.68 6.19
C CYS A 90 -19.97 -8.96 5.90
N PRO A 91 -21.05 -9.24 6.65
CA PRO A 91 -21.90 -10.40 6.38
C PRO A 91 -22.68 -10.27 5.07
N SER A 92 -22.93 -9.04 4.62
CA SER A 92 -23.62 -8.75 3.35
C SER A 92 -22.67 -8.79 2.14
N GLY A 93 -21.37 -9.01 2.34
CA GLY A 93 -20.41 -9.10 1.23
C GLY A 93 -20.21 -7.78 0.46
N VAL A 94 -20.41 -6.63 1.10
CA VAL A 94 -20.22 -5.32 0.46
C VAL A 94 -18.77 -5.17 -0.04
N GLN A 95 -18.62 -4.91 -1.34
CA GLN A 95 -17.34 -4.66 -2.01
C GLN A 95 -16.89 -3.21 -1.78
N TYR A 96 -16.62 -2.89 -0.50
CA TYR A 96 -16.24 -1.55 -0.07
C TYR A 96 -14.92 -1.06 -0.70
N ASP A 97 -14.01 -1.98 -1.02
CA ASP A 97 -12.79 -1.73 -1.81
C ASP A 97 -13.09 -1.01 -3.13
N LYS A 98 -14.06 -1.50 -3.91
CA LYS A 98 -14.48 -0.87 -5.17
C LYS A 98 -15.16 0.48 -4.95
N LEU A 99 -15.99 0.57 -3.90
CA LEU A 99 -16.69 1.81 -3.55
C LEU A 99 -15.71 2.93 -3.16
N ILE A 100 -14.75 2.64 -2.28
CA ILE A 100 -13.78 3.65 -1.82
C ILE A 100 -12.78 4.03 -2.90
N SER A 101 -12.33 3.09 -3.75
CA SER A 101 -11.49 3.42 -4.91
C SER A 101 -12.24 4.40 -5.83
N ALA A 102 -13.42 4.03 -6.34
CA ALA A 102 -14.21 4.88 -7.23
C ALA A 102 -14.50 6.27 -6.62
N THR A 103 -14.86 6.31 -5.34
CA THR A 103 -15.14 7.58 -4.63
C THR A 103 -13.89 8.46 -4.52
N ARG A 104 -12.69 7.89 -4.37
CA ARG A 104 -11.46 8.68 -4.27
C ARG A 104 -11.08 9.34 -5.60
N HIS A 105 -11.33 8.69 -6.73
CA HIS A 105 -11.16 9.31 -8.05
C HIS A 105 -12.10 10.52 -8.22
N GLN A 106 -13.37 10.35 -7.83
CA GLN A 106 -14.35 11.43 -7.82
C GLN A 106 -13.93 12.60 -6.92
N VAL A 107 -13.48 12.30 -5.69
CA VAL A 107 -12.95 13.31 -4.76
C VAL A 107 -11.75 14.04 -5.35
N GLN A 108 -10.77 13.30 -5.89
CA GLN A 108 -9.53 13.89 -6.39
C GLN A 108 -9.75 14.81 -7.60
N ARG A 109 -10.71 14.48 -8.48
CA ARG A 109 -11.04 15.26 -9.67
C ARG A 109 -11.98 16.44 -9.38
N ASN A 110 -12.97 16.25 -8.50
CA ASN A 110 -14.08 17.19 -8.32
C ASN A 110 -14.00 18.04 -7.07
N GLN A 111 -13.09 17.77 -6.13
CA GLN A 111 -12.98 18.54 -4.88
C GLN A 111 -11.66 19.32 -4.82
N PRO A 112 -11.72 20.66 -4.90
CA PRO A 112 -10.52 21.47 -4.76
C PRO A 112 -9.97 21.32 -3.34
N ARG A 113 -8.64 21.23 -3.24
CA ARG A 113 -7.94 21.16 -1.97
C ARG A 113 -7.41 22.54 -1.59
N SER A 114 -7.24 22.78 -0.30
CA SER A 114 -6.52 23.97 0.16
C SER A 114 -5.11 23.98 -0.42
N PHE A 115 -4.57 25.15 -0.70
CA PHE A 115 -3.24 25.27 -1.34
C PHE A 115 -2.13 24.51 -0.59
N PRO A 116 -2.04 24.54 0.76
CA PRO A 116 -1.05 23.75 1.49
C PRO A 116 -1.24 22.22 1.34
N ASP A 117 -2.49 21.74 1.38
CA ASP A 117 -2.79 20.30 1.20
C ASP A 117 -2.45 19.85 -0.22
N TRP A 118 -2.83 20.66 -1.21
CA TRP A 118 -2.50 20.43 -2.61
C TRP A 118 -0.99 20.34 -2.82
N MET A 119 -0.22 21.33 -2.36
CA MET A 119 1.25 21.33 -2.50
C MET A 119 1.88 20.10 -1.83
N PHE A 120 1.42 19.73 -0.64
CA PHE A 120 1.96 18.58 0.09
C PHE A 120 1.66 17.26 -0.64
N ARG A 121 0.44 17.09 -1.16
CA ARG A 121 0.09 15.94 -2.00
C ARG A 121 0.89 15.91 -3.31
N GLN A 122 1.08 17.06 -3.95
CA GLN A 122 1.91 17.17 -5.15
C GLN A 122 3.36 16.74 -4.86
N LEU A 123 3.94 17.13 -3.73
CA LEU A 123 5.26 16.66 -3.30
C LEU A 123 5.29 15.12 -3.18
N ILE A 124 4.31 14.55 -2.48
CA ILE A 124 4.18 13.09 -2.27
C ILE A 124 4.12 12.35 -3.60
N PHE A 125 3.18 12.72 -4.48
CA PHE A 125 2.92 11.98 -5.73
C PHE A 125 3.92 12.29 -6.83
N SER A 126 4.63 13.42 -6.77
CA SER A 126 5.75 13.71 -7.68
C SER A 126 7.06 13.08 -7.21
N LEU A 127 7.17 12.63 -5.95
CA LEU A 127 8.41 12.09 -5.42
C LEU A 127 8.38 10.57 -5.27
N PHE A 128 7.50 10.04 -4.42
CA PHE A 128 7.57 8.63 -4.01
C PHE A 128 7.37 7.61 -5.14
N PRO A 129 6.46 7.82 -6.11
CA PRO A 129 6.29 6.89 -7.24
C PRO A 129 7.46 6.88 -8.23
N TYR A 130 8.46 7.75 -8.07
CA TYR A 130 9.55 7.90 -9.02
C TYR A 130 10.89 7.56 -8.37
N PRO A 131 11.36 6.29 -8.43
CA PRO A 131 12.56 5.85 -7.74
C PRO A 131 13.82 6.63 -8.17
N GLY A 132 13.89 7.11 -9.42
CA GLY A 132 14.98 7.98 -9.87
C GLY A 132 15.06 9.30 -9.08
N ARG A 133 13.91 9.92 -8.79
CA ARG A 133 13.83 11.17 -8.01
C ARG A 133 14.18 10.92 -6.54
N LEU A 134 13.70 9.82 -5.96
CA LEU A 134 14.08 9.40 -4.61
C LEU A 134 15.59 9.12 -4.49
N ARG A 135 16.19 8.50 -5.51
CA ARG A 135 17.63 8.22 -5.53
C ARG A 135 18.45 9.50 -5.44
N SER A 136 18.03 10.57 -6.12
CA SER A 136 18.67 11.89 -6.03
C SER A 136 18.65 12.49 -4.63
N LEU A 137 17.69 12.10 -3.78
CA LEU A 137 17.60 12.57 -2.39
C LEU A 137 18.47 11.78 -1.40
N LEU A 138 19.03 10.63 -1.79
CA LEU A 138 19.84 9.81 -0.88
C LEU A 138 21.05 10.56 -0.34
N PHE A 139 21.78 11.29 -1.20
CA PHE A 139 22.98 12.01 -0.77
C PHE A 139 22.66 13.20 0.16
N PRO A 140 21.70 14.09 -0.16
CA PRO A 140 21.24 15.11 0.79
C PRO A 140 20.75 14.53 2.12
N LEU A 141 19.98 13.45 2.09
CA LEU A 141 19.48 12.79 3.30
C LEU A 141 20.62 12.17 4.12
N TYR A 142 21.60 11.56 3.47
CA TYR A 142 22.80 11.05 4.12
C TYR A 142 23.57 12.16 4.85
N LEU A 143 23.80 13.32 4.20
CA LEU A 143 24.41 14.48 4.86
C LEU A 143 23.55 15.01 6.01
N TYR A 144 22.24 15.13 5.83
CA TYR A 144 21.31 15.58 6.87
C TYR A 144 21.37 14.70 8.13
N GLN A 145 21.46 13.38 7.97
CA GLN A 145 21.55 12.43 9.07
C GLN A 145 22.96 12.41 9.71
N THR A 146 24.02 12.40 8.90
CA THR A 146 25.41 12.30 9.39
C THR A 146 25.91 13.58 10.05
N LEU A 147 25.51 14.76 9.56
CA LEU A 147 25.82 16.06 10.15
C LEU A 147 25.02 16.34 11.44
N GLY A 148 24.12 15.44 11.84
CA GLY A 148 23.34 15.57 13.08
C GLY A 148 22.21 16.60 13.01
N VAL A 149 21.95 17.19 11.85
CA VAL A 149 20.84 18.15 11.64
C VAL A 149 19.50 17.50 11.99
N GLN A 150 19.34 16.22 11.65
CA GLN A 150 18.18 15.43 12.07
C GLN A 150 17.95 15.45 13.59
N LYS A 151 19.01 15.26 14.38
CA LYS A 151 18.90 15.25 15.84
C LYS A 151 18.45 16.61 16.37
N LEU A 152 18.96 17.69 15.78
CA LEU A 152 18.59 19.07 16.13
C LEU A 152 17.11 19.36 15.78
N VAL A 153 16.67 18.95 14.59
CA VAL A 153 15.27 19.14 14.16
C VAL A 153 14.31 18.37 15.08
N ARG A 154 14.66 17.14 15.44
CA ARG A 154 13.84 16.30 16.33
C ARG A 154 13.86 16.75 17.79
N SER A 155 14.98 17.26 18.30
CA SER A 155 15.07 17.71 19.71
C SER A 155 14.33 19.01 19.97
N THR A 156 14.27 19.90 18.97
CA THR A 156 13.65 21.23 19.11
C THR A 156 12.14 21.22 18.95
N ASN A 157 11.54 20.14 18.42
CA ASN A 157 10.10 19.99 18.12
C ASN A 157 9.47 21.13 17.27
N TRP A 158 10.28 22.04 16.75
CA TRP A 158 9.81 23.22 16.02
C TRP A 158 9.04 22.84 14.75
N LEU A 159 9.46 21.77 14.07
CA LEU A 159 8.82 21.28 12.85
C LEU A 159 7.40 20.76 13.14
N LYS A 160 7.16 20.18 14.32
CA LYS A 160 5.82 19.73 14.73
C LYS A 160 4.88 20.91 14.95
N LEU A 161 5.40 22.03 15.47
CA LEU A 161 4.64 23.28 15.65
C LEU A 161 4.33 23.95 14.31
N LEU A 162 5.28 23.93 13.37
CA LEU A 162 5.12 24.55 12.05
C LEU A 162 4.22 23.72 11.12
N SER A 163 4.46 22.41 11.04
CA SER A 163 3.74 21.49 10.17
C SER A 163 3.81 20.06 10.71
N PRO A 164 2.74 19.58 11.38
CA PRO A 164 2.66 18.19 11.86
C PRO A 164 2.92 17.16 10.76
N ARG A 165 2.49 17.44 9.53
CA ARG A 165 2.68 16.55 8.37
C ARG A 165 4.14 16.44 7.94
N LEU A 166 4.87 17.57 7.88
CA LEU A 166 6.31 17.54 7.59
C LEU A 166 7.09 16.90 8.73
N ALA A 167 6.69 17.13 9.98
CA ALA A 167 7.28 16.45 11.13
C ALA A 167 7.07 14.93 11.08
N ALA A 168 5.88 14.48 10.70
CA ALA A 168 5.59 13.06 10.50
C ALA A 168 6.40 12.45 9.35
N MET A 169 6.52 13.16 8.23
CA MET A 169 7.36 12.71 7.11
C MET A 169 8.84 12.64 7.51
N GLU A 170 9.36 13.61 8.27
CA GLU A 170 10.74 13.62 8.78
C GLU A 170 10.99 12.50 9.78
N SER A 171 10.05 12.25 10.71
CA SER A 171 10.21 11.23 11.75
C SER A 171 10.31 9.82 11.14
N MET A 172 9.68 9.61 9.99
CA MET A 172 9.66 8.36 9.24
C MET A 172 10.84 8.19 8.27
N LEU A 173 11.76 9.17 8.17
CA LEU A 173 12.91 9.05 7.28
C LEU A 173 13.73 7.79 7.65
N PRO A 174 13.90 6.84 6.71
CA PRO A 174 14.71 5.67 6.94
C PRO A 174 16.18 6.07 7.07
N LYS A 175 16.95 5.26 7.80
CA LYS A 175 18.40 5.47 7.91
C LYS A 175 19.04 5.26 6.54
N VAL A 176 19.75 6.27 6.04
CA VAL A 176 20.52 6.18 4.80
C VAL A 176 21.94 5.73 5.13
N THR A 177 22.39 4.65 4.51
CA THR A 177 23.74 4.10 4.66
C THR A 177 24.47 4.13 3.32
N LEU A 178 25.77 3.83 3.32
CA LEU A 178 26.53 3.69 2.07
C LEU A 178 25.99 2.57 1.17
N GLU A 179 25.31 1.58 1.76
CA GLU A 179 24.66 0.49 1.02
C GLU A 179 23.44 0.97 0.23
N SER A 180 22.75 2.03 0.69
CA SER A 180 21.60 2.62 0.00
C SER A 180 21.95 3.17 -1.39
N PHE A 181 23.23 3.42 -1.67
CA PHE A 181 23.70 3.92 -2.96
C PHE A 181 24.01 2.82 -3.98
N ARG A 182 24.05 1.55 -3.55
CA ARG A 182 24.45 0.42 -4.40
C ARG A 182 23.24 -0.26 -5.03
N ASP A 183 23.37 -0.67 -6.29
CA ASP A 183 22.41 -1.55 -6.96
C ASP A 183 22.93 -2.99 -6.92
N ASN A 184 22.60 -3.71 -5.85
CA ASN A 184 23.23 -5.00 -5.53
C ASN A 184 22.68 -6.21 -6.31
N LEU A 185 21.56 -6.06 -7.03
CA LEU A 185 20.89 -7.19 -7.69
C LEU A 185 21.08 -7.11 -9.21
N PRO A 186 21.66 -8.11 -9.88
CA PRO A 186 21.74 -8.15 -11.34
C PRO A 186 20.39 -8.49 -11.99
N ASP A 187 20.30 -8.38 -13.32
CA ASP A 187 19.07 -8.57 -14.10
C ASP A 187 18.55 -10.01 -14.04
N VAL A 188 19.46 -10.99 -14.00
CA VAL A 188 19.14 -12.42 -13.88
C VAL A 188 20.07 -13.04 -12.85
N ILE A 189 19.48 -13.83 -11.94
CA ILE A 189 20.20 -14.55 -10.89
C ILE A 189 19.86 -16.04 -11.03
N PRO A 190 20.86 -16.91 -11.22
CA PRO A 190 20.61 -18.34 -11.40
C PRO A 190 20.08 -18.99 -10.12
N PRO A 191 19.31 -20.09 -10.24
CA PRO A 191 18.88 -20.87 -9.10
C PRO A 191 20.06 -21.59 -8.45
N VAL A 192 19.91 -21.90 -7.15
CA VAL A 192 20.79 -22.85 -6.48
C VAL A 192 20.24 -24.26 -6.74
N GLY A 193 21.08 -25.14 -7.28
CA GLY A 193 20.68 -26.50 -7.62
C GLY A 193 19.83 -26.58 -8.90
N LYS A 194 18.83 -27.48 -8.92
CA LYS A 194 17.98 -27.69 -10.09
C LYS A 194 16.99 -26.54 -10.26
N LYS A 195 16.91 -25.96 -11.47
CA LYS A 195 15.88 -24.97 -11.83
C LYS A 195 14.48 -25.61 -11.74
N ARG A 196 13.61 -25.00 -10.94
CA ARG A 196 12.21 -25.39 -10.74
C ARG A 196 11.24 -24.38 -11.36
N TYR A 197 11.55 -23.10 -11.21
CA TYR A 197 10.74 -21.98 -11.68
C TYR A 197 11.62 -20.86 -12.21
N ARG A 198 11.06 -20.02 -13.08
CA ARG A 198 11.61 -18.73 -13.49
C ARG A 198 10.67 -17.64 -13.01
N VAL A 199 11.12 -16.77 -12.12
CA VAL A 199 10.26 -15.78 -11.45
C VAL A 199 10.78 -14.37 -11.61
N GLY A 200 9.89 -13.44 -11.88
CA GLY A 200 10.17 -12.01 -11.84
C GLY A 200 10.11 -11.48 -10.42
N VAL A 201 10.95 -10.52 -10.02
CA VAL A 201 10.84 -9.86 -8.70
C VAL A 201 10.67 -8.35 -8.87
N ILE A 202 9.60 -7.83 -8.29
CA ILE A 202 9.34 -6.40 -8.19
C ILE A 202 10.01 -5.85 -6.92
N LEU A 203 10.94 -4.92 -7.08
CA LEU A 203 11.72 -4.35 -5.99
C LEU A 203 10.98 -3.24 -5.21
N GLY A 204 9.90 -2.70 -5.79
CA GLY A 204 9.18 -1.53 -5.28
C GLY A 204 9.94 -0.22 -5.50
N CYS A 205 9.25 0.92 -5.32
CA CYS A 205 9.83 2.26 -5.51
C CYS A 205 10.62 2.76 -4.29
N VAL A 206 10.04 2.69 -3.08
CA VAL A 206 10.68 3.09 -1.83
C VAL A 206 11.58 1.97 -1.30
N GLN A 207 11.09 0.73 -1.29
CA GLN A 207 11.79 -0.42 -0.73
C GLN A 207 13.14 -0.68 -1.40
N ARG A 208 13.26 -0.53 -2.73
CA ARG A 208 14.53 -0.75 -3.43
C ARG A 208 15.68 0.16 -2.97
N LEU A 209 15.37 1.34 -2.43
CA LEU A 209 16.39 2.31 -2.01
C LEU A 209 16.67 2.24 -0.51
N PHE A 210 15.64 2.05 0.30
CA PHE A 210 15.74 2.19 1.76
C PHE A 210 15.66 0.87 2.51
N PHE A 211 15.18 -0.19 1.86
CA PHE A 211 14.96 -1.51 2.44
C PHE A 211 15.42 -2.61 1.47
N SER A 212 16.50 -2.35 0.71
CA SER A 212 17.08 -3.32 -0.23
C SER A 212 17.42 -4.68 0.40
N PRO A 213 17.81 -4.80 1.69
CA PRO A 213 18.06 -6.11 2.31
C PRO A 213 16.83 -7.04 2.29
N VAL A 214 15.61 -6.49 2.27
CA VAL A 214 14.38 -7.28 2.16
C VAL A 214 14.27 -7.92 0.78
N ASN A 215 14.57 -7.16 -0.29
CA ASN A 215 14.61 -7.69 -1.65
C ASN A 215 15.71 -8.73 -1.81
N GLU A 216 16.91 -8.45 -1.30
CA GLU A 216 18.02 -9.40 -1.34
C GLU A 216 17.71 -10.68 -0.57
N ALA A 217 17.08 -10.60 0.60
CA ALA A 217 16.62 -11.76 1.34
C ALA A 217 15.57 -12.56 0.57
N THR A 218 14.61 -11.88 -0.06
CA THR A 218 13.58 -12.53 -0.90
C THR A 218 14.23 -13.29 -2.05
N VAL A 219 15.16 -12.66 -2.76
CA VAL A 219 15.93 -13.28 -3.84
C VAL A 219 16.71 -14.50 -3.34
N ARG A 220 17.43 -14.39 -2.22
CA ARG A 220 18.19 -15.51 -1.64
C ARG A 220 17.28 -16.70 -1.31
N VAL A 221 16.11 -16.44 -0.73
CA VAL A 221 15.14 -17.51 -0.42
C VAL A 221 14.60 -18.13 -1.71
N LEU A 222 14.25 -17.34 -2.71
CA LEU A 222 13.76 -17.85 -4.00
C LEU A 222 14.82 -18.72 -4.70
N THR A 223 16.06 -18.24 -4.81
CA THR A 223 17.13 -18.97 -5.50
C THR A 223 17.53 -20.24 -4.76
N ALA A 224 17.58 -20.22 -3.42
CA ALA A 224 17.80 -21.41 -2.60
C ALA A 224 16.71 -22.48 -2.79
N ASN A 225 15.51 -22.08 -3.21
CA ASN A 225 14.38 -22.97 -3.50
C ASN A 225 14.25 -23.30 -5.00
N GLY A 226 15.33 -23.11 -5.79
CA GLY A 226 15.40 -23.51 -7.19
C GLY A 226 14.77 -22.53 -8.17
N CYS A 227 14.51 -21.28 -7.77
CA CYS A 227 13.99 -20.26 -8.68
C CYS A 227 15.13 -19.52 -9.39
N GLU A 228 15.07 -19.46 -10.71
CA GLU A 228 15.82 -18.47 -11.48
C GLU A 228 15.09 -17.13 -11.36
N VAL A 229 15.79 -16.10 -10.90
CA VAL A 229 15.17 -14.80 -10.59
C VAL A 229 15.49 -13.78 -11.66
N VAL A 230 14.48 -13.04 -12.11
CA VAL A 230 14.55 -11.97 -13.12
C VAL A 230 14.17 -10.64 -12.49
N ILE A 231 14.98 -9.62 -12.72
CA ILE A 231 14.79 -8.29 -12.16
C ILE A 231 14.95 -7.27 -13.28
N PRO A 232 13.87 -6.94 -14.01
CA PRO A 232 13.96 -5.94 -15.07
C PRO A 232 14.36 -4.58 -14.50
N LYS A 233 15.40 -3.95 -15.06
CA LYS A 233 15.91 -2.65 -14.60
C LYS A 233 14.98 -1.49 -14.93
N THR A 234 14.15 -1.65 -15.95
CA THR A 234 13.16 -0.68 -16.41
C THR A 234 11.94 -0.57 -15.49
N GLN A 235 11.76 -1.51 -14.55
CA GLN A 235 10.61 -1.52 -13.65
C GLN A 235 10.55 -0.26 -12.76
N GLY A 236 9.36 0.33 -12.68
CA GLY A 236 9.05 1.55 -11.95
C GLY A 236 8.31 1.31 -10.63
N CYS A 237 7.31 2.14 -10.34
CA CYS A 237 6.43 1.98 -9.19
C CYS A 237 5.24 1.07 -9.50
N CYS A 238 4.72 0.37 -8.49
CA CYS A 238 3.56 -0.50 -8.57
C CYS A 238 2.20 0.23 -8.69
N ALA A 239 2.18 1.56 -8.78
CA ALA A 239 1.00 2.41 -8.81
C ALA A 239 0.12 2.45 -7.53
N ALA A 240 0.46 1.72 -6.48
CA ALA A 240 -0.38 1.64 -5.27
C ALA A 240 -0.69 2.99 -4.60
N LEU A 241 0.30 3.87 -4.45
CA LEU A 241 0.09 5.19 -3.85
C LEU A 241 -0.86 6.09 -4.67
N PRO A 242 -0.62 6.33 -5.97
CA PRO A 242 -1.54 7.13 -6.78
C PRO A 242 -2.93 6.53 -6.86
N GLU A 243 -3.05 5.21 -7.07
CA GLU A 243 -4.35 4.53 -7.15
C GLU A 243 -5.16 4.70 -5.87
N HIS A 244 -4.57 4.40 -4.71
CA HIS A 244 -5.25 4.54 -3.41
C HIS A 244 -5.61 5.98 -3.06
N GLN A 245 -5.20 6.98 -3.84
CA GLN A 245 -5.46 8.39 -3.60
C GLN A 245 -6.17 9.06 -4.78
N GLY A 246 -6.72 8.26 -5.71
CA GLY A 246 -7.55 8.75 -6.81
C GLY A 246 -6.78 9.42 -7.96
N GLN A 247 -5.45 9.25 -8.04
CA GLN A 247 -4.62 9.82 -9.12
C GLN A 247 -4.69 8.93 -10.38
N THR A 248 -5.84 8.92 -11.05
CA THR A 248 -6.18 7.99 -12.15
C THR A 248 -5.09 7.92 -13.23
N GLU A 249 -4.78 9.04 -13.86
CA GLU A 249 -3.84 9.09 -15.00
C GLU A 249 -2.44 8.60 -14.59
N GLN A 250 -1.98 9.02 -13.40
CA GLN A 250 -0.70 8.60 -12.88
C GLN A 250 -0.66 7.11 -12.56
N ALA A 251 -1.73 6.57 -11.96
CA ALA A 251 -1.83 5.15 -11.65
C ALA A 251 -1.78 4.31 -12.93
N GLN A 252 -2.57 4.68 -13.94
CA GLN A 252 -2.59 4.01 -15.24
C GLN A 252 -1.24 4.08 -15.96
N ALA A 253 -0.59 5.25 -16.00
CA ALA A 253 0.72 5.39 -16.62
C ALA A 253 1.80 4.51 -15.96
N LEU A 254 1.81 4.45 -14.62
CA LEU A 254 2.74 3.59 -13.89
C LEU A 254 2.43 2.10 -14.07
N ALA A 255 1.15 1.74 -14.13
CA ALA A 255 0.72 0.37 -14.39
C ALA A 255 1.18 -0.12 -15.78
N ARG A 256 1.00 0.70 -16.83
CA ARG A 256 1.52 0.42 -18.18
C ARG A 256 3.02 0.19 -18.18
N GLN A 257 3.78 1.13 -17.60
CA GLN A 257 5.24 1.00 -17.48
C GLN A 257 5.68 -0.28 -16.75
N MET A 258 4.95 -0.66 -15.68
CA MET A 258 5.24 -1.88 -14.94
C MET A 258 5.02 -3.13 -15.80
N ILE A 259 3.90 -3.19 -16.54
CA ILE A 259 3.60 -4.29 -17.47
C ILE A 259 4.71 -4.40 -18.53
N ASP A 260 5.06 -3.29 -19.19
CA ASP A 260 6.10 -3.25 -20.23
C ASP A 260 7.45 -3.72 -19.71
N SER A 261 7.78 -3.43 -18.45
CA SER A 261 9.05 -3.86 -17.86
C SER A 261 9.20 -5.37 -17.75
N PHE A 262 8.10 -6.14 -17.77
CA PHE A 262 8.12 -7.60 -17.74
C PHE A 262 7.90 -8.26 -19.09
N GLU A 263 7.68 -7.49 -20.17
CA GLU A 263 7.53 -8.02 -21.52
C GLU A 263 8.81 -8.76 -21.95
N GLY A 264 8.65 -9.92 -22.61
CA GLY A 264 9.78 -10.75 -23.06
C GLY A 264 10.60 -11.44 -21.95
N THR A 265 10.21 -11.33 -20.68
CA THR A 265 10.97 -11.96 -19.57
C THR A 265 10.70 -13.45 -19.40
N GLU A 266 9.58 -13.95 -19.95
CA GLU A 266 9.14 -15.36 -19.91
C GLU A 266 9.10 -15.95 -18.49
N VAL A 267 8.59 -15.18 -17.53
CA VAL A 267 8.46 -15.63 -16.12
C VAL A 267 7.16 -16.42 -15.89
N ASP A 268 7.26 -17.44 -15.03
CA ASP A 268 6.15 -18.27 -14.54
C ASP A 268 5.28 -17.49 -13.54
N ALA A 269 5.91 -16.65 -12.72
CA ALA A 269 5.26 -15.82 -11.70
C ALA A 269 6.00 -14.49 -11.51
N ILE A 270 5.26 -13.46 -11.11
CA ILE A 270 5.79 -12.13 -10.77
C ILE A 270 5.66 -11.96 -9.26
N ILE A 271 6.79 -11.97 -8.57
CA ILE A 271 6.88 -11.97 -7.12
C ILE A 271 6.97 -10.54 -6.58
N ILE A 272 6.14 -10.28 -5.58
CA ILE A 272 6.16 -9.06 -4.79
C ILE A 272 6.19 -9.41 -3.30
N ASN A 273 6.91 -8.65 -2.50
CA ASN A 273 7.07 -8.85 -1.06
C ASN A 273 6.55 -7.65 -0.25
N ALA A 274 5.78 -6.77 -0.89
CA ALA A 274 5.15 -5.60 -0.29
C ALA A 274 3.63 -5.68 -0.50
N ALA A 275 2.90 -5.88 0.61
CA ALA A 275 1.46 -6.17 0.59
C ALA A 275 0.60 -5.15 -0.17
N GLY A 276 0.87 -3.84 0.00
CA GLY A 276 0.12 -2.79 -0.68
C GLY A 276 0.38 -2.77 -2.18
N CYS A 277 1.64 -2.96 -2.61
CA CYS A 277 1.94 -3.14 -4.04
C CYS A 277 1.29 -4.40 -4.58
N GLY A 278 1.36 -5.53 -3.86
CA GLY A 278 0.81 -6.80 -4.34
C GLY A 278 -0.71 -6.78 -4.52
N HIS A 279 -1.43 -6.06 -3.65
CA HIS A 279 -2.86 -5.83 -3.84
C HIS A 279 -3.11 -5.03 -5.12
N THR A 280 -2.50 -3.85 -5.28
CA THR A 280 -2.72 -3.02 -6.47
C THR A 280 -2.30 -3.71 -7.77
N LEU A 281 -1.19 -4.45 -7.79
CA LEU A 281 -0.71 -5.19 -8.96
C LEU A 281 -1.74 -6.24 -9.43
N LYS A 282 -2.47 -6.86 -8.50
CA LYS A 282 -3.55 -7.81 -8.82
C LYS A 282 -4.81 -7.10 -9.35
N GLU A 283 -4.97 -5.81 -9.09
CA GLU A 283 -6.08 -4.98 -9.58
C GLU A 283 -5.79 -4.31 -10.94
N TYR A 284 -4.63 -4.56 -11.57
CA TYR A 284 -4.28 -3.93 -12.84
C TYR A 284 -5.32 -4.16 -13.94
N GLY A 285 -5.95 -5.33 -13.96
CA GLY A 285 -7.05 -5.62 -14.90
C GLY A 285 -8.25 -4.69 -14.75
N HIS A 286 -8.52 -4.17 -13.54
CA HIS A 286 -9.55 -3.16 -13.29
C HIS A 286 -9.04 -1.74 -13.58
N ILE A 287 -7.83 -1.40 -13.13
CA ILE A 287 -7.23 -0.06 -13.31
C ILE A 287 -7.12 0.31 -14.80
N LEU A 288 -6.81 -0.68 -15.64
CA LEU A 288 -6.62 -0.53 -17.09
C LEU A 288 -7.78 -1.14 -17.90
N GLU A 289 -8.96 -1.36 -17.30
CA GLU A 289 -10.08 -2.05 -17.95
C GLU A 289 -10.59 -1.36 -19.24
N ASP A 290 -10.49 -0.03 -19.30
CA ASP A 290 -10.91 0.76 -20.47
C ASP A 290 -9.73 1.12 -21.40
N ASP A 291 -8.52 0.63 -21.12
CA ASP A 291 -7.36 0.86 -21.97
C ASP A 291 -7.34 -0.21 -23.08
N PRO A 292 -7.63 0.15 -24.35
CA PRO A 292 -7.76 -0.84 -25.42
C PRO A 292 -6.45 -1.57 -25.74
N GLU A 293 -5.29 -0.98 -25.43
CA GLU A 293 -3.99 -1.59 -25.68
C GLU A 293 -3.53 -2.45 -24.49
N TYR A 294 -3.89 -2.05 -23.26
CA TYR A 294 -3.39 -2.69 -22.05
C TYR A 294 -4.40 -3.55 -21.29
N ALA A 295 -5.71 -3.48 -21.54
CA ALA A 295 -6.71 -4.22 -20.77
C ALA A 295 -6.39 -5.72 -20.69
N GLN A 296 -6.10 -6.36 -21.83
CA GLN A 296 -5.72 -7.77 -21.85
C GLN A 296 -4.35 -8.01 -21.19
N LYS A 297 -3.33 -7.21 -21.53
CA LYS A 297 -1.98 -7.33 -20.94
C LYS A 297 -2.02 -7.21 -19.41
N ALA A 298 -2.87 -6.33 -18.90
CA ALA A 298 -3.05 -6.08 -17.48
C ALA A 298 -3.70 -7.26 -16.76
N GLN A 299 -4.70 -7.91 -17.37
CA GLN A 299 -5.29 -9.14 -16.84
C GLN A 299 -4.28 -10.29 -16.80
N GLU A 300 -3.53 -10.48 -17.88
CA GLU A 300 -2.48 -11.50 -17.97
C GLU A 300 -1.36 -11.27 -16.94
N PHE A 301 -0.91 -10.01 -16.81
CA PHE A 301 0.07 -9.60 -15.81
C PHE A 301 -0.43 -9.88 -14.40
N ALA A 302 -1.63 -9.39 -14.04
CA ALA A 302 -2.24 -9.58 -12.73
C ALA A 302 -2.40 -11.07 -12.39
N GLY A 303 -2.74 -11.90 -13.39
CA GLY A 303 -2.84 -13.36 -13.26
C GLY A 303 -1.54 -14.05 -12.83
N LYS A 304 -0.37 -13.45 -13.11
CA LYS A 304 0.96 -13.95 -12.74
C LYS A 304 1.48 -13.38 -11.41
N VAL A 305 0.88 -12.32 -10.88
CA VAL A 305 1.36 -11.66 -9.66
C VAL A 305 1.12 -12.55 -8.44
N ARG A 306 2.17 -12.81 -7.67
CA ARG A 306 2.12 -13.54 -6.41
C ARG A 306 2.89 -12.82 -5.30
N ASP A 307 2.32 -12.77 -4.11
CA ASP A 307 3.08 -12.45 -2.90
C ASP A 307 4.19 -13.51 -2.70
N ALA A 308 5.34 -13.10 -2.18
CA ALA A 308 6.47 -13.99 -1.97
C ALA A 308 6.11 -15.18 -1.06
N GLN A 309 5.27 -14.95 -0.04
CA GLN A 309 4.89 -15.95 0.94
C GLN A 309 3.85 -16.92 0.38
N GLU A 310 2.88 -16.44 -0.42
CA GLU A 310 1.94 -17.35 -1.09
C GLU A 310 2.63 -18.21 -2.16
N PHE A 311 3.59 -17.63 -2.90
CA PHE A 311 4.35 -18.35 -3.89
C PHE A 311 5.21 -19.44 -3.23
N LEU A 312 6.00 -19.09 -2.21
CA LEU A 312 6.86 -20.06 -1.53
C LEU A 312 6.07 -21.19 -0.85
N ALA A 313 4.90 -20.87 -0.27
CA ALA A 313 4.05 -21.88 0.36
C ALA A 313 3.46 -22.86 -0.68
N SER A 314 3.04 -22.36 -1.85
CA SER A 314 2.48 -23.20 -2.93
C SER A 314 3.56 -23.96 -3.70
N ALA A 315 4.70 -23.32 -3.97
CA ALA A 315 5.84 -23.94 -4.65
C ALA A 315 6.50 -25.02 -3.79
N GLY A 316 6.44 -24.91 -2.46
CA GLY A 316 7.09 -25.80 -1.51
C GLY A 316 8.58 -25.52 -1.35
N LEU A 317 9.01 -25.45 -0.09
CA LEU A 317 10.42 -25.23 0.25
C LEU A 317 11.24 -26.50 -0.01
N THR A 318 12.34 -26.36 -0.73
CA THR A 318 13.36 -27.40 -0.96
C THR A 318 14.67 -27.09 -0.26
N ALA A 319 14.91 -25.83 0.11
CA ALA A 319 16.06 -25.45 0.88
C ALA A 319 15.96 -26.04 2.31
N THR A 320 17.05 -26.62 2.80
CA THR A 320 17.14 -27.04 4.20
C THR A 320 17.08 -25.82 5.10
N LEU A 321 16.09 -25.79 6.00
CA LEU A 321 15.97 -24.74 7.00
C LEU A 321 16.77 -25.12 8.24
N SER A 322 17.56 -24.17 8.74
CA SER A 322 18.32 -24.30 9.98
C SER A 322 17.67 -23.48 11.10
N PRO A 323 17.90 -23.84 12.38
CA PRO A 323 17.56 -22.96 13.49
C PRO A 323 18.17 -21.57 13.33
N LEU A 324 17.41 -20.53 13.69
CA LEU A 324 17.91 -19.14 13.64
C LEU A 324 18.84 -18.81 14.81
N ARG A 325 18.75 -19.58 15.90
CA ARG A 325 19.58 -19.53 17.10
C ARG A 325 19.50 -20.88 17.82
N ASP A 326 20.39 -21.12 18.78
CA ASP A 326 20.44 -22.40 19.51
C ASP A 326 19.17 -22.64 20.37
N GLU A 327 18.66 -21.57 20.98
CA GLU A 327 17.47 -21.61 21.85
C GLU A 327 16.16 -21.39 21.09
N PRO A 328 15.02 -21.95 21.54
CA PRO A 328 13.72 -21.71 20.92
C PRO A 328 13.43 -20.21 20.74
N LEU A 329 13.08 -19.80 19.52
CA LEU A 329 12.73 -18.43 19.15
C LEU A 329 11.21 -18.27 19.11
N THR A 330 10.66 -17.55 20.06
CA THR A 330 9.28 -17.08 19.96
C THR A 330 9.24 -15.85 19.06
N ILE A 331 8.27 -15.77 18.15
CA ILE A 331 8.02 -14.59 17.32
C ILE A 331 6.52 -14.32 17.19
N VAL A 332 6.18 -13.08 16.89
CA VAL A 332 4.83 -12.64 16.53
C VAL A 332 4.82 -12.19 15.07
N TYR A 333 3.85 -12.66 14.29
CA TYR A 333 3.66 -12.20 12.93
C TYR A 333 2.72 -10.99 12.91
N GLN A 334 3.17 -9.89 12.32
CA GLN A 334 2.33 -8.72 12.08
C GLN A 334 1.64 -8.86 10.71
N ASP A 335 0.34 -9.09 10.70
CA ASP A 335 -0.43 -9.09 9.45
C ASP A 335 -0.44 -7.70 8.80
N ALA A 336 -0.07 -7.65 7.52
CA ALA A 336 -0.29 -6.48 6.68
C ALA A 336 -1.74 -6.50 6.16
N CYS A 337 -2.49 -5.42 6.39
CA CYS A 337 -3.92 -5.38 6.06
C CYS A 337 -4.25 -5.66 4.58
N HIS A 338 -3.44 -5.17 3.63
CA HIS A 338 -3.64 -5.50 2.21
C HIS A 338 -3.28 -6.93 1.85
N LEU A 339 -2.41 -7.59 2.61
CA LEU A 339 -2.13 -9.03 2.44
C LEU A 339 -3.30 -9.85 2.97
N LEU A 340 -3.75 -9.54 4.19
CA LEU A 340 -4.82 -10.23 4.90
C LEU A 340 -6.19 -10.05 4.22
N HIS A 341 -6.61 -8.80 3.98
CA HIS A 341 -7.97 -8.49 3.54
C HIS A 341 -8.07 -8.32 2.02
N GLY A 342 -7.11 -7.64 1.40
CA GLY A 342 -7.10 -7.39 -0.04
C GLY A 342 -6.73 -8.65 -0.83
N GLN A 343 -5.60 -9.26 -0.49
CA GLN A 343 -5.12 -10.45 -1.19
C GLN A 343 -5.62 -11.77 -0.60
N LYS A 344 -6.25 -11.75 0.58
CA LYS A 344 -6.78 -12.93 1.29
C LYS A 344 -5.70 -13.96 1.65
N ILE A 345 -4.50 -13.49 1.95
CA ILE A 345 -3.33 -14.29 2.32
C ILE A 345 -3.09 -14.10 3.83
N SER A 346 -3.34 -15.16 4.60
CA SER A 346 -3.20 -15.15 6.07
C SER A 346 -2.51 -16.40 6.61
N VAL A 347 -2.69 -17.54 5.95
CA VAL A 347 -2.21 -18.84 6.41
C VAL A 347 -0.77 -19.09 5.96
N GLN A 348 -0.43 -18.69 4.73
CA GLN A 348 0.86 -18.95 4.07
C GLN A 348 2.06 -18.34 4.84
N PRO A 349 1.99 -17.09 5.34
CA PRO A 349 3.03 -16.55 6.21
C PRO A 349 3.34 -17.44 7.41
N ARG A 350 2.28 -17.89 8.10
CA ARG A 350 2.37 -18.70 9.32
C ARG A 350 2.88 -20.11 9.01
N GLN A 351 2.45 -20.70 7.90
CA GLN A 351 2.92 -22.01 7.44
C GLN A 351 4.42 -22.00 7.15
N LEU A 352 4.93 -20.95 6.50
CA LEU A 352 6.36 -20.84 6.20
C LEU A 352 7.18 -20.62 7.48
N LEU A 353 6.73 -19.72 8.36
CA LEU A 353 7.44 -19.43 9.61
C LEU A 353 7.51 -20.66 10.54
N ARG A 354 6.44 -21.48 10.61
CA ARG A 354 6.43 -22.71 11.43
C ARG A 354 7.36 -23.82 10.92
N GLN A 355 7.81 -23.76 9.66
CA GLN A 355 8.77 -24.72 9.13
C GLN A 355 10.20 -24.46 9.62
N ILE A 356 10.49 -23.26 10.14
CA ILE A 356 11.80 -22.91 10.64
C ILE A 356 12.04 -23.64 11.98
N PRO A 357 13.08 -24.48 12.11
CA PRO A 357 13.35 -25.19 13.35
C PRO A 357 13.54 -24.25 14.54
N GLY A 358 12.95 -24.60 15.68
CA GLY A 358 13.03 -23.81 16.91
C GLY A 358 12.14 -22.56 16.93
N VAL A 359 11.40 -22.25 15.87
CA VAL A 359 10.48 -21.10 15.84
C VAL A 359 9.11 -21.47 16.42
N THR A 360 8.63 -20.66 17.37
CA THR A 360 7.28 -20.71 17.93
C THR A 360 6.53 -19.42 17.59
N LEU A 361 5.40 -19.52 16.90
CA LEU A 361 4.54 -18.36 16.61
C LEU A 361 3.56 -18.10 17.75
N ARG A 362 3.46 -16.85 18.17
CA ARG A 362 2.35 -16.32 18.97
C ARG A 362 1.50 -15.37 18.14
N GLU A 363 0.21 -15.36 18.42
CA GLU A 363 -0.76 -14.51 17.74
C GLU A 363 -1.18 -13.36 18.65
N PRO A 364 -1.17 -12.10 18.17
CA PRO A 364 -1.62 -10.97 18.95
C PRO A 364 -3.15 -10.89 18.96
N ILE A 365 -3.71 -10.32 20.03
CA ILE A 365 -5.10 -9.89 20.03
C ILE A 365 -5.25 -8.81 18.94
N ASP A 366 -6.36 -8.87 18.19
CA ASP A 366 -6.66 -7.88 17.15
C ASP A 366 -5.51 -7.77 16.11
N ALA A 367 -4.99 -8.92 15.68
CA ALA A 367 -3.94 -9.05 14.67
C ALA A 367 -4.24 -8.26 13.38
N ALA A 368 -5.52 -8.13 13.03
CA ALA A 368 -6.00 -7.42 11.85
C ALA A 368 -5.99 -5.87 11.98
N LEU A 369 -5.77 -5.30 13.17
CA LEU A 369 -5.72 -3.84 13.34
C LEU A 369 -4.69 -3.20 12.38
N CYS A 370 -5.04 -2.08 11.76
CA CYS A 370 -4.12 -1.37 10.88
C CYS A 370 -2.94 -0.79 11.67
N CYS A 371 -1.73 -0.79 11.11
CA CYS A 371 -0.55 -0.16 11.71
C CYS A 371 -0.51 1.37 11.57
N GLY A 372 -1.51 1.98 10.92
CA GLY A 372 -1.59 3.44 10.72
C GLY A 372 -0.84 3.99 9.51
N SER A 373 0.04 3.22 8.86
CA SER A 373 0.84 3.73 7.73
C SER A 373 0.01 4.00 6.47
N ALA A 374 -0.72 2.98 5.98
CA ALA A 374 -1.59 3.03 4.79
C ALA A 374 -1.02 3.86 3.62
N GLY A 375 0.25 3.59 3.27
CA GLY A 375 0.98 4.28 2.21
C GLY A 375 1.43 5.68 2.64
N VAL A 376 0.54 6.66 2.54
CA VAL A 376 0.80 8.07 2.86
C VAL A 376 -0.11 8.61 3.97
N TYR A 377 -0.98 7.75 4.52
CA TYR A 377 -1.95 8.16 5.54
C TYR A 377 -1.27 8.72 6.79
N ASN A 378 -0.18 8.10 7.22
CA ASN A 378 0.62 8.58 8.35
C ASN A 378 1.27 9.97 8.15
N MET A 379 1.37 10.45 6.92
CA MET A 379 1.80 11.82 6.60
C MET A 379 0.62 12.78 6.46
N LEU A 380 -0.54 12.30 5.99
CA LEU A 380 -1.74 13.11 5.78
C LEU A 380 -2.58 13.29 7.06
N GLN A 381 -2.60 12.27 7.92
CA GLN A 381 -3.39 12.11 9.13
C GLN A 381 -2.50 11.57 10.29
N PRO A 382 -1.45 12.30 10.69
CA PRO A 382 -0.40 11.78 11.57
C PRO A 382 -0.88 11.38 12.97
N GLU A 383 -1.83 12.11 13.55
CA GLU A 383 -2.33 11.83 14.91
C GLU A 383 -3.07 10.48 14.96
N VAL A 384 -3.98 10.24 14.03
CA VAL A 384 -4.72 8.97 13.94
C VAL A 384 -3.78 7.81 13.64
N ALA A 385 -2.78 8.03 12.78
CA ALA A 385 -1.79 7.02 12.45
C ALA A 385 -0.92 6.63 13.65
N ASP A 386 -0.49 7.60 14.45
CA ASP A 386 0.32 7.39 15.65
C ASP A 386 -0.43 6.58 16.70
N GLU A 387 -1.70 6.93 16.96
CA GLU A 387 -2.54 6.19 17.90
C GLU A 387 -2.74 4.72 17.46
N LEU A 388 -3.04 4.48 16.19
CA LEU A 388 -3.16 3.13 15.63
C LEU A 388 -1.85 2.35 15.72
N GLY A 389 -0.72 3.01 15.43
CA GLY A 389 0.62 2.45 15.55
C GLY A 389 0.90 1.99 16.98
N GLN A 390 0.61 2.84 17.97
CA GLN A 390 0.80 2.51 19.38
C GLN A 390 -0.09 1.34 19.82
N GLN A 391 -1.37 1.33 19.43
CA GLN A 391 -2.27 0.20 19.70
C GLN A 391 -1.72 -1.10 19.10
N LYS A 392 -1.24 -1.07 17.85
CA LYS A 392 -0.64 -2.24 17.20
C LYS A 392 0.60 -2.74 17.94
N VAL A 393 1.53 -1.85 18.27
CA VAL A 393 2.76 -2.19 19.00
C VAL A 393 2.43 -2.83 20.35
N ASN A 394 1.50 -2.24 21.10
CA ASN A 394 1.07 -2.79 22.39
C ASN A 394 0.50 -4.21 22.24
N ASN A 395 -0.35 -4.45 21.24
CA ASN A 395 -0.91 -5.79 21.01
C ASN A 395 0.15 -6.83 20.63
N LEU A 396 1.17 -6.42 19.86
CA LEU A 396 2.29 -7.28 19.50
C LEU A 396 3.17 -7.60 20.72
N LEU A 397 3.54 -6.59 21.52
CA LEU A 397 4.36 -6.77 22.73
C LEU A 397 3.67 -7.63 23.79
N ASN A 398 2.33 -7.51 23.92
CA ASN A 398 1.54 -8.30 24.86
C ASN A 398 1.54 -9.80 24.55
N THR A 399 2.01 -10.22 23.37
CA THR A 399 2.22 -11.66 23.09
C THR A 399 3.40 -12.24 23.85
N GLY A 400 4.33 -11.42 24.34
CA GLY A 400 5.59 -11.87 24.95
C GLY A 400 6.50 -12.61 23.97
N ALA A 401 6.38 -12.31 22.69
CA ALA A 401 7.26 -12.80 21.62
C ALA A 401 8.55 -12.00 21.51
#